data_AF-A0A367K196-F1
#
_entry.id   AF-A0A367K196-F1
#
_cell.length_a   1.000
_cell.length_b   1.000
_cell.length_c   1.000
_cell.angle_alpha   90.00
_cell.angle_beta   90.00
_cell.angle_gamma   90.00
#
_symmetry.space_group_name_H-M   'P 1'
#
loop_
_entity.id
_entity.type
_entity.pdbx_description
1 polymer ?
#
loop_
_entity_poly.entity_id
_entity_poly.type
_entity_poly.pdbx_seq_one_letter_code
_entity_poly.pdbx_strand_id
1 'polypeptide(L)'
;MFEPTIKYKKVNGEPISKPEDKPIERQGDTISKIEEKGQEENDNNKQVVPEYTFEEEDTGAIQIDPNDKDRIIITLSTGKKYSADRYCPHAGADLSYHGKLGENDYPPEIGPIVMCQFHYWEFALERNGDGFGGRATINACPLEETCSSKKLDW
;
A
#
# COMPACT_ATOMS: atom_id res chain seq x y z
N MET A 1 -1.49 27.51 28.80
CA MET A 1 -0.53 27.47 27.67
C MET A 1 0.56 26.50 28.06
N PHE A 2 0.72 25.41 27.33
CA PHE A 2 1.67 24.34 27.65
C PHE A 2 2.85 24.46 26.69
N GLU A 3 4.04 24.75 27.21
CA GLU A 3 5.27 24.83 26.42
C GLU A 3 6.09 23.55 26.64
N PRO A 4 6.22 22.68 25.63
CA PRO A 4 7.03 21.47 25.78
C PRO A 4 8.52 21.80 25.66
N THR A 5 9.27 21.66 26.74
CA THR A 5 10.74 21.82 26.77
C THR A 5 11.41 20.49 26.40
N ILE A 6 11.61 20.25 25.11
CA ILE A 6 12.36 19.08 24.63
C ILE A 6 13.86 19.35 24.79
N LYS A 7 14.54 18.59 25.67
CA LYS A 7 16.00 18.64 25.84
C LYS A 7 16.66 17.58 24.96
N TYR A 8 17.37 18.00 23.92
CA TYR A 8 18.19 17.12 23.08
C TYR A 8 19.52 16.82 23.78
N LYS A 9 19.87 15.54 23.88
CA LYS A 9 21.19 15.08 24.33
C LYS A 9 22.08 14.91 23.09
N LYS A 10 23.10 15.77 22.95
CA LYS A 10 24.12 15.64 21.89
C LYS A 10 24.97 14.40 22.16
N VAL A 11 25.09 13.54 21.16
CA VAL A 11 26.15 12.52 21.08
C VAL A 11 27.30 13.12 20.26
N ASN A 12 28.49 13.20 20.85
CA ASN A 12 29.78 13.67 20.28
C ASN A 12 29.99 13.19 18.82
N GLY A 13 30.66 13.87 17.87
CA GLY A 13 31.54 15.05 17.83
C GLY A 13 31.81 15.46 16.36
N GLU A 14 32.64 16.49 16.15
CA GLU A 14 32.85 17.36 14.97
C GLU A 14 33.33 16.76 13.60
N PRO A 15 33.32 17.55 12.49
CA PRO A 15 33.04 17.10 11.13
C PRO A 15 34.29 16.78 10.30
N ILE A 16 34.19 15.78 9.41
CA ILE A 16 35.22 15.52 8.39
C ILE A 16 34.56 15.42 7.00
N SER A 17 35.20 16.10 6.06
CA SER A 17 34.85 16.49 4.69
C SER A 17 34.44 15.37 3.71
N LYS A 18 33.58 15.72 2.75
CA LYS A 18 33.34 14.99 1.49
C LYS A 18 34.64 14.69 0.73
N PRO A 19 34.70 13.57 0.00
CA PRO A 19 34.90 13.69 -1.45
C PRO A 19 34.03 12.72 -2.30
N GLU A 20 34.15 12.91 -3.61
CA GLU A 20 33.28 12.54 -4.74
C GLU A 20 33.37 11.08 -5.24
N ASP A 21 32.44 10.79 -6.18
CA ASP A 21 32.16 9.59 -7.00
C ASP A 21 33.32 8.67 -7.45
N LYS A 22 33.12 7.33 -7.37
CA LYS A 22 32.98 6.35 -8.50
C LYS A 22 33.16 4.86 -8.06
N PRO A 23 32.72 3.87 -8.89
CA PRO A 23 32.09 2.62 -8.45
C PRO A 23 33.04 1.41 -8.43
N ILE A 24 32.75 0.38 -7.63
CA ILE A 24 33.44 -0.93 -7.70
C ILE A 24 32.46 -2.10 -7.46
N GLU A 25 32.65 -3.13 -8.29
CA GLU A 25 31.83 -4.31 -8.56
C GLU A 25 31.89 -5.43 -7.50
N ARG A 26 31.05 -6.45 -7.76
CA ARG A 26 30.87 -7.73 -7.03
C ARG A 26 32.06 -8.70 -7.13
N GLN A 27 32.06 -9.64 -6.18
CA GLN A 27 32.71 -10.98 -6.08
C GLN A 27 33.55 -11.01 -4.78
N GLY A 28 33.55 -12.01 -3.91
CA GLY A 28 33.06 -13.38 -3.81
C GLY A 28 33.84 -14.06 -2.67
N ASP A 29 33.35 -15.21 -2.20
CA ASP A 29 34.06 -16.25 -1.43
C ASP A 29 34.08 -16.25 0.13
N THR A 30 33.23 -17.13 0.70
CA THR A 30 33.53 -18.39 1.46
C THR A 30 34.81 -18.42 2.34
N ILE A 31 34.95 -19.04 3.54
CA ILE A 31 34.46 -20.25 4.26
C ILE A 31 34.82 -20.03 5.76
N SER A 32 34.12 -20.52 6.78
CA SER A 32 34.49 -21.70 7.62
C SER A 32 33.71 -21.60 8.94
N LYS A 33 32.75 -22.48 9.24
CA LYS A 33 32.89 -23.81 9.87
C LYS A 33 33.38 -23.77 11.33
N ILE A 34 32.44 -23.95 12.27
CA ILE A 34 32.70 -24.49 13.62
C ILE A 34 31.60 -25.52 13.91
N GLU A 35 31.96 -26.80 13.81
CA GLU A 35 31.39 -27.93 14.56
C GLU A 35 32.32 -28.09 15.80
N GLU A 36 31.96 -28.59 16.99
CA GLU A 36 31.11 -29.72 17.38
C GLU A 36 30.64 -29.61 18.85
N LYS A 37 29.50 -30.27 19.14
CA LYS A 37 29.09 -31.07 20.32
C LYS A 37 29.26 -30.48 21.74
N GLY A 38 28.29 -30.58 22.66
CA GLY A 38 27.03 -31.32 22.70
C GLY A 38 26.76 -31.70 24.16
N GLN A 39 25.50 -31.64 24.61
CA GLN A 39 24.97 -32.48 25.70
C GLN A 39 23.44 -32.39 25.70
N GLU A 40 22.81 -33.56 25.64
CA GLU A 40 21.37 -33.78 25.79
C GLU A 40 20.91 -33.42 27.20
N GLU A 41 19.77 -32.75 27.30
CA GLU A 41 18.85 -32.95 28.41
C GLU A 41 17.41 -32.81 27.91
N ASN A 42 16.61 -33.81 28.25
CA ASN A 42 15.18 -33.91 27.99
C ASN A 42 14.45 -32.70 28.59
N ASP A 43 13.65 -32.00 27.78
CA ASP A 43 12.40 -31.47 28.30
C ASP A 43 11.34 -31.38 27.20
N ASN A 44 10.18 -31.96 27.50
CA ASN A 44 9.00 -31.99 26.64
C ASN A 44 8.44 -30.57 26.51
N ASN A 45 8.96 -29.79 25.55
CA ASN A 45 8.32 -28.55 25.15
C ASN A 45 7.63 -28.75 23.82
N LYS A 46 6.31 -28.95 23.87
CA LYS A 46 5.40 -28.98 22.74
C LYS A 46 5.58 -27.68 21.96
N GLN A 47 6.41 -27.72 20.92
CA GLN A 47 6.64 -26.62 20.00
C GLN A 47 5.35 -26.38 19.22
N VAL A 48 4.50 -25.50 19.76
CA VAL A 48 3.39 -24.92 19.02
C VAL A 48 4.03 -23.93 18.05
N VAL A 49 4.45 -24.42 16.89
CA VAL A 49 4.59 -23.56 15.72
C VAL A 49 3.22 -22.96 15.47
N PRO A 50 3.04 -21.63 15.58
CA PRO A 50 1.81 -21.03 15.13
C PRO A 50 1.74 -21.26 13.62
N GLU A 51 0.82 -22.13 13.21
CA GLU A 51 0.42 -22.27 11.81
C GLU A 51 -0.17 -20.92 11.40
N TYR A 52 0.68 -20.07 10.82
CA TYR A 52 0.29 -18.77 10.30
C TYR A 52 -0.35 -18.99 8.94
N THR A 53 -1.67 -19.15 8.94
CA THR A 53 -2.47 -19.21 7.72
C THR A 53 -2.51 -17.81 7.14
N PHE A 54 -1.87 -17.61 5.98
CA PHE A 54 -2.03 -16.38 5.21
C PHE A 54 -3.42 -16.39 4.59
N GLU A 55 -4.33 -15.56 5.10
CA GLU A 55 -5.62 -15.33 4.47
C GLU A 55 -5.35 -14.46 3.23
N GLU A 56 -5.46 -15.05 2.04
CA GLU A 56 -5.48 -14.27 0.80
C GLU A 56 -6.75 -13.41 0.83
N GLU A 57 -6.60 -12.13 1.13
CA GLU A 57 -7.69 -11.17 1.02
C GLU A 57 -8.16 -11.11 -0.44
N ASP A 58 -9.48 -11.23 -0.59
CA ASP A 58 -10.12 -11.46 -1.87
C ASP A 58 -9.92 -10.28 -2.82
N THR A 59 -9.07 -10.48 -3.84
CA THR A 59 -8.86 -9.50 -4.92
C THR A 59 -10.04 -9.44 -5.89
N GLY A 60 -11.04 -10.33 -5.74
CA GLY A 60 -12.19 -10.43 -6.64
C GLY A 60 -13.12 -9.21 -6.65
N ALA A 61 -13.01 -8.32 -5.66
CA ALA A 61 -13.82 -7.11 -5.55
C ALA A 61 -13.50 -6.06 -6.62
N ILE A 62 -12.28 -6.06 -7.16
CA ILE A 62 -11.83 -5.11 -8.20
C ILE A 62 -11.63 -5.87 -9.50
N GLN A 63 -12.36 -5.49 -10.54
CA GLN A 63 -12.30 -6.14 -11.86
C GLN A 63 -12.06 -5.11 -12.95
N ILE A 64 -11.45 -5.51 -14.05
CA ILE A 64 -11.28 -4.63 -15.22
C ILE A 64 -12.64 -4.52 -15.92
N ASP A 65 -13.03 -3.31 -16.35
CA ASP A 65 -14.26 -3.13 -17.11
C ASP A 65 -14.14 -3.81 -18.49
N PRO A 66 -15.07 -4.71 -18.87
CA PRO A 66 -15.02 -5.39 -20.17
C PRO A 66 -15.22 -4.44 -21.36
N ASN A 67 -15.84 -3.27 -21.16
CA ASN A 67 -16.10 -2.29 -22.21
C ASN A 67 -14.97 -1.26 -22.34
N ASP A 68 -14.26 -0.98 -21.25
CA ASP A 68 -13.19 0.01 -21.20
C ASP A 68 -11.99 -0.53 -20.39
N LYS A 69 -10.91 -0.87 -21.10
CA LYS A 69 -9.71 -1.49 -20.49
C LYS A 69 -8.93 -0.55 -19.58
N ASP A 70 -9.17 0.76 -19.69
CA ASP A 70 -8.53 1.79 -18.87
C ASP A 70 -9.33 2.04 -17.57
N ARG A 71 -10.47 1.38 -17.39
CA ARG A 71 -11.32 1.47 -16.19
C ARG A 71 -11.41 0.15 -15.45
N ILE A 72 -11.72 0.26 -14.17
CA ILE A 72 -12.01 -0.85 -13.25
C ILE A 72 -13.41 -0.67 -12.67
N ILE A 73 -14.07 -1.80 -12.43
CA ILE A 73 -15.32 -1.91 -11.70
C ILE A 73 -15.00 -2.45 -10.31
N ILE A 74 -15.33 -1.67 -9.30
CA ILE A 74 -15.15 -2.00 -7.90
C ILE A 74 -16.54 -2.34 -7.35
N THR A 75 -16.70 -3.56 -6.84
CA THR A 75 -17.97 -4.02 -6.25
C THR A 75 -17.80 -4.10 -4.75
N LEU A 76 -18.61 -3.33 -4.02
CA LEU A 76 -18.64 -3.36 -2.55
C LEU A 76 -19.46 -4.55 -2.06
N SER A 77 -19.23 -4.97 -0.82
CA SER A 77 -20.03 -5.96 -0.10
C SER A 77 -21.52 -5.61 -0.01
N THR A 78 -21.83 -4.31 -0.01
CA THR A 78 -23.21 -3.79 -0.05
C THR A 78 -23.92 -3.99 -1.40
N GLY A 79 -23.18 -4.41 -2.44
CA GLY A 79 -23.66 -4.55 -3.82
C GLY A 79 -23.49 -3.29 -4.67
N LYS A 80 -23.17 -2.14 -4.07
CA LYS A 80 -22.86 -0.91 -4.80
C LYS A 80 -21.63 -1.10 -5.67
N LYS A 81 -21.66 -0.52 -6.87
CA LYS A 81 -20.54 -0.61 -7.82
C LYS A 81 -20.04 0.76 -8.22
N TYR A 82 -18.73 0.87 -8.37
CA TYR A 82 -18.05 2.08 -8.83
C TYR A 82 -17.19 1.77 -10.05
N SER A 83 -17.22 2.64 -11.05
CA SER A 83 -16.25 2.68 -12.15
C SER A 83 -15.16 3.68 -11.81
N ALA A 84 -13.91 3.25 -11.80
CA ALA A 84 -12.75 4.10 -11.51
C ALA A 84 -11.64 3.88 -12.54
N ASP A 85 -10.66 4.77 -12.58
CA ASP A 85 -9.49 4.64 -13.45
C ASP A 85 -8.64 3.46 -12.98
N ARG A 86 -8.19 2.65 -13.93
CA ARG A 86 -7.39 1.45 -13.65
C ARG A 86 -6.03 1.79 -13.09
N TYR A 87 -5.42 2.87 -13.54
CA TYR A 87 -4.03 3.18 -13.22
C TYR A 87 -3.94 4.25 -12.14
N CYS A 88 -3.13 3.98 -11.11
CA CYS A 88 -2.85 4.91 -10.04
C CYS A 88 -2.17 6.17 -10.60
N PRO A 89 -2.72 7.38 -10.36
CA PRO A 89 -2.19 8.64 -10.90
C PRO A 89 -0.81 9.03 -10.35
N HIS A 90 -0.29 8.35 -9.33
CA HIS A 90 1.04 8.61 -8.77
C HIS A 90 2.17 8.12 -9.70
N ALA A 91 2.13 6.84 -10.09
CA ALA A 91 3.21 6.17 -10.83
C ALA A 91 2.72 5.11 -11.83
N GLY A 92 1.42 5.13 -12.20
CA GLY A 92 0.85 4.24 -13.21
C GLY A 92 0.66 2.79 -12.77
N ALA A 93 0.62 2.53 -11.45
CA ALA A 93 0.38 1.18 -10.93
C ALA A 93 -1.03 0.69 -11.29
N ASP A 94 -1.14 -0.57 -11.72
CA ASP A 94 -2.43 -1.19 -12.05
C ASP A 94 -3.23 -1.51 -10.78
N LEU A 95 -4.29 -0.75 -10.52
CA LEU A 95 -5.16 -0.91 -9.36
C LEU A 95 -6.06 -2.14 -9.47
N SER A 96 -6.25 -2.72 -10.65
CA SER A 96 -7.01 -3.97 -10.76
C SER A 96 -6.28 -5.15 -10.12
N TYR A 97 -4.96 -5.07 -10.04
CA TYR A 97 -4.11 -6.13 -9.52
C TYR A 97 -3.41 -5.75 -8.20
N HIS A 98 -3.05 -4.47 -8.06
CA HIS A 98 -2.36 -3.95 -6.87
C HIS A 98 -3.26 -3.05 -6.01
N GLY A 99 -4.54 -2.92 -6.34
CA GLY A 99 -5.51 -2.23 -5.49
C GLY A 99 -5.97 -3.12 -4.35
N LYS A 100 -6.12 -2.55 -3.17
CA LYS A 100 -6.83 -3.16 -2.04
C LYS A 100 -8.08 -2.35 -1.74
N LEU A 101 -9.22 -3.02 -1.61
CA LEU A 101 -10.48 -2.39 -1.23
C LEU A 101 -10.58 -2.32 0.30
N GLY A 102 -10.67 -1.10 0.83
CA GLY A 102 -10.89 -0.83 2.24
C GLY A 102 -12.31 -0.32 2.46
N GLU A 103 -13.29 -1.22 2.61
CA GLU A 103 -14.69 -0.81 2.79
C GLU A 103 -14.98 -0.23 4.17
N ASN A 104 -14.28 -0.72 5.21
CA ASN A 104 -14.54 -0.39 6.62
C ASN A 104 -13.33 0.26 7.31
N ASP A 105 -12.29 0.60 6.55
CA ASP A 105 -11.04 1.14 7.10
C ASP A 105 -11.22 2.57 7.62
N TYR A 106 -12.21 3.29 7.09
CA TYR A 106 -12.53 4.67 7.42
C TYR A 106 -13.99 4.83 7.88
N PRO A 107 -14.27 5.88 8.68
CA PRO A 107 -15.63 6.17 9.10
C PRO A 107 -16.51 6.60 7.91
N PRO A 108 -17.85 6.51 8.04
CA PRO A 108 -18.78 6.68 6.91
C PRO A 108 -18.72 8.07 6.25
N GLU A 109 -18.14 9.09 6.89
CA GLU A 109 -17.95 10.42 6.30
C GLU A 109 -16.89 10.45 5.18
N ILE A 110 -15.93 9.51 5.21
CA ILE A 110 -14.94 9.33 4.13
C ILE A 110 -15.45 8.26 3.16
N GLY A 111 -16.02 7.19 3.70
CA GLY A 111 -16.55 6.08 2.93
C GLY A 111 -15.48 5.07 2.51
N PRO A 112 -15.84 4.12 1.62
CA PRO A 112 -14.95 3.07 1.15
C PRO A 112 -13.82 3.64 0.28
N ILE A 113 -12.63 3.08 0.43
CA ILE A 113 -11.43 3.49 -0.29
C ILE A 113 -10.85 2.38 -1.15
N VAL A 114 -10.15 2.76 -2.21
CA VAL A 114 -9.18 1.88 -2.88
C VAL A 114 -7.78 2.38 -2.57
N MET A 115 -6.94 1.49 -2.07
CA MET A 115 -5.55 1.76 -1.74
C MET A 115 -4.61 1.10 -2.75
N CYS A 116 -3.67 1.85 -3.30
CA CYS A 116 -2.58 1.31 -4.11
C CYS A 116 -1.51 0.69 -3.22
N GLN A 117 -1.20 -0.60 -3.38
CA GLN A 117 -0.27 -1.33 -2.51
C GLN A 117 1.21 -0.93 -2.64
N PHE A 118 1.61 -0.16 -3.67
CA PHE A 118 3.03 0.24 -3.81
C PHE A 118 3.43 1.41 -2.91
N HIS A 119 2.59 2.43 -2.82
CA HIS A 119 2.89 3.67 -2.08
C HIS A 119 1.75 4.08 -1.14
N TYR A 120 0.73 3.23 -0.98
CA TYR A 120 -0.39 3.42 -0.07
C TYR A 120 -1.17 4.71 -0.35
N TRP A 121 -1.28 5.08 -1.63
CA TRP A 121 -2.18 6.15 -2.03
C TRP A 121 -3.61 5.63 -1.97
N GLU A 122 -4.42 6.33 -1.19
CA GLU A 122 -5.82 6.01 -0.94
C GLU A 122 -6.71 6.94 -1.77
N PHE A 123 -7.78 6.38 -2.28
CA PHE A 123 -8.75 7.09 -3.10
C PHE A 123 -10.16 6.80 -2.59
N ALA A 124 -10.84 7.82 -2.10
CA ALA A 124 -12.19 7.70 -1.54
C ALA A 124 -13.24 7.60 -2.65
N LEU A 125 -13.87 6.43 -2.79
CA LEU A 125 -14.76 6.13 -3.92
C LEU A 125 -15.98 7.05 -3.98
N GLU A 126 -16.58 7.35 -2.83
CA GLU A 126 -17.75 8.23 -2.73
C GLU A 126 -17.42 9.70 -3.01
N ARG A 127 -16.14 10.07 -3.01
CA ARG A 127 -15.65 11.43 -3.26
C ARG A 127 -14.94 11.54 -4.60
N ASN A 128 -15.53 10.97 -5.65
CA ASN A 128 -14.96 10.92 -7.00
C ASN A 128 -13.58 10.22 -7.06
N GLY A 129 -13.20 9.40 -6.07
CA GLY A 129 -11.87 8.82 -5.99
C GLY A 129 -10.78 9.84 -5.67
N ASP A 130 -11.11 10.90 -4.92
CA ASP A 130 -10.15 11.89 -4.42
C ASP A 130 -9.08 11.20 -3.55
N GLY A 131 -7.82 11.48 -3.85
CA GLY A 131 -6.66 11.04 -3.10
C GLY A 131 -5.63 12.15 -2.91
N PHE A 132 -4.77 11.98 -1.90
CA PHE A 132 -3.68 12.91 -1.56
C PHE A 132 -4.17 14.37 -1.34
N GLY A 133 -5.35 14.51 -0.73
CA GLY A 133 -5.94 15.82 -0.39
C GLY A 133 -6.41 16.62 -1.61
N GLY A 134 -7.02 15.96 -2.60
CA GLY A 134 -7.57 16.59 -3.81
C GLY A 134 -6.57 16.86 -4.93
N ARG A 135 -5.33 16.40 -4.80
CA ARG A 135 -4.29 16.59 -5.83
C ARG A 135 -4.27 15.52 -6.90
N ALA A 136 -4.90 14.38 -6.63
CA ALA A 136 -5.03 13.29 -7.56
C ALA A 136 -6.39 12.64 -7.40
N THR A 137 -6.87 12.03 -8.49
CA THR A 137 -8.15 11.35 -8.50
C THR A 137 -8.07 10.15 -9.43
N ILE A 138 -8.82 9.10 -9.09
CA ILE A 138 -9.09 7.97 -9.99
C ILE A 138 -10.46 8.10 -10.66
N ASN A 139 -11.07 9.29 -10.63
CA ASN A 139 -12.36 9.60 -11.24
C ASN A 139 -13.44 8.55 -10.93
N ALA A 140 -13.52 8.14 -9.66
CA ALA A 140 -14.45 7.09 -9.25
C ALA A 140 -15.89 7.58 -9.42
N CYS A 141 -16.73 6.73 -10.00
CA CYS A 141 -18.09 7.08 -10.36
C CYS A 141 -19.02 5.93 -9.97
N PRO A 142 -20.07 6.14 -9.17
CA PRO A 142 -21.09 5.11 -8.94
C PRO A 142 -21.73 4.69 -10.28
N LEU A 143 -21.85 3.39 -10.53
CA LEU A 143 -22.48 2.89 -11.77
C LEU A 143 -24.00 3.00 -11.77
N GLU A 144 -24.62 3.15 -10.59
CA GLU A 144 -26.07 3.30 -10.44
C GLU A 144 -26.54 4.75 -10.64
N GLU A 145 -25.65 5.73 -10.47
CA GLU A 145 -25.95 7.14 -10.67
C GLU A 145 -25.11 7.68 -11.82
N THR A 146 -25.76 8.24 -12.85
CA THR A 146 -25.03 8.80 -13.99
C THR A 146 -24.10 9.92 -13.54
N CYS A 147 -22.80 9.67 -13.46
CA CYS A 147 -21.85 10.76 -13.27
C CYS A 147 -21.93 11.67 -14.48
N SER A 148 -22.31 12.92 -14.23
CA SER A 148 -22.33 13.96 -15.24
C SER A 148 -20.89 14.19 -15.67
N SER A 149 -20.46 13.47 -16.72
CA SER A 149 -19.28 13.78 -17.49
C SER A 149 -19.54 15.14 -18.12
N LYS A 150 -19.21 16.20 -17.37
CA LYS A 150 -19.06 17.53 -17.92
C LYS A 150 -17.87 17.42 -18.87
N LYS A 151 -18.14 16.99 -20.11
CA LYS A 151 -17.29 17.28 -21.25
C LYS A 151 -17.10 18.79 -21.20
N LEU A 152 -15.90 19.21 -20.86
CA LEU A 152 -15.48 20.58 -21.08
C LEU A 152 -15.37 20.71 -22.60
N ASP A 153 -16.43 21.22 -23.21
CA ASP A 153 -16.36 21.79 -24.56
C ASP A 153 -15.35 22.94 -24.50
N TRP A 154 -14.19 22.74 -25.10
CA TRP A 154 -13.21 23.78 -25.38
C TRP A 154 -13.20 24.07 -26.88
#